data_AF-A0A966EF16-F1
#
_entry.id   AF-A0A966EF16-F1
#
_cell.length_a   1.000
_cell.length_b   1.000
_cell.length_c   1.000
_cell.angle_alpha   90.00
_cell.angle_beta   90.00
_cell.angle_gamma   90.00
#
_symmetry.space_group_name_H-M   'P 1'
#
loop_
_entity.id
_entity.type
_entity.pdbx_description
1 polymer ?
#
loop_
_entity_poly.entity_id
_entity_poly.type
_entity_poly.pdbx_seq_one_letter_code
_entity_poly.pdbx_strand_id
1 'polypeptide(L)'
;MKLAGKPYEVHLLAVIVLYVLGFAVYLNSFSVPFVFDDFPNIRDNPSIRLTAIGIEDLRATVLESPIARRPIANISFALNYLAGGYDVKGYHLVNVLIHIANGVLVYFLALILLRRDRAVTHRPSEPDRRLRLAALFAAAVFIAHPLQIQAVTYIVQRMTSMATMFYLMALLLYLLGRQREDHSGRSVYWLAAFAAWLLALGSKEIAATLPVVIVLMEYFFFRDPQKSWPGIHLGYLLFALTATAGVVL
;
A
#
# COMPACT_ATOMS: atom_id res chain seq x y z
N MET A 1 10.24 -6.43 -29.22
CA MET A 1 9.00 -6.54 -30.02
C MET A 1 8.22 -5.22 -29.90
N LYS A 2 8.36 -4.34 -30.90
CA LYS A 2 7.62 -3.07 -30.98
C LYS A 2 6.21 -3.38 -31.50
N LEU A 3 5.19 -3.12 -30.67
CA LEU A 3 3.79 -3.18 -31.07
C LEU A 3 3.29 -1.75 -31.28
N ALA A 4 2.71 -1.51 -32.44
CA ALA A 4 1.97 -0.30 -32.76
C ALA A 4 0.81 -0.11 -31.75
N GLY A 5 0.73 1.08 -31.14
CA GLY A 5 -0.48 1.59 -30.49
C GLY A 5 -0.84 1.07 -29.10
N LYS A 6 -0.45 1.86 -28.07
CA LYS A 6 -1.26 2.17 -26.87
C LYS A 6 -1.46 1.09 -25.77
N PRO A 7 -0.44 0.36 -25.30
CA PRO A 7 -0.56 -0.44 -24.07
C PRO A 7 -0.79 0.41 -22.81
N TYR A 8 -0.32 1.66 -22.78
CA TYR A 8 -0.46 2.56 -21.61
C TYR A 8 -1.86 3.16 -21.47
N GLU A 9 -2.59 3.38 -22.57
CA GLU A 9 -3.90 4.04 -22.53
C GLU A 9 -4.97 3.20 -21.83
N VAL A 10 -4.88 1.87 -21.97
CA VAL A 10 -5.82 0.94 -21.31
C VAL A 10 -5.61 0.98 -19.80
N HIS A 11 -4.37 1.06 -19.34
CA HIS A 11 -4.05 1.18 -17.91
C HIS A 11 -4.46 2.55 -17.38
N LEU A 12 -4.26 3.62 -18.16
CA LEU A 12 -4.74 4.95 -17.81
C LEU A 12 -6.27 4.98 -17.64
N LEU A 13 -7.01 4.38 -18.57
CA LEU A 13 -8.47 4.29 -18.46
C LEU A 13 -8.89 3.54 -17.19
N ALA A 14 -8.23 2.41 -16.88
CA ALA A 14 -8.49 1.67 -15.64
C ALA A 14 -8.26 2.54 -14.39
N VAL A 15 -7.17 3.31 -14.35
CA VAL A 15 -6.88 4.25 -13.26
C VAL A 15 -7.95 5.34 -13.16
N ILE A 16 -8.36 5.94 -14.28
CA ILE A 16 -9.43 6.95 -14.30
C ILE A 16 -10.74 6.37 -13.75
N VAL A 17 -11.11 5.16 -14.17
CA VAL A 17 -12.32 4.47 -13.67
C VAL A 17 -12.24 4.26 -12.16
N LEU A 18 -11.11 3.79 -11.64
CA LEU A 18 -10.91 3.60 -10.20
C LEU A 18 -10.94 4.92 -9.43
N TYR A 19 -10.42 6.00 -10.01
CA TYR A 19 -10.44 7.33 -9.42
C TYR A 19 -11.87 7.87 -9.32
N VAL A 20 -12.62 7.83 -10.43
CA VAL A 20 -14.03 8.25 -10.46
C VAL A 20 -14.87 7.42 -9.50
N LEU A 21 -14.69 6.10 -9.49
CA LEU A 21 -15.39 5.20 -8.57
C LEU A 21 -15.07 5.51 -7.11
N GLY A 22 -13.80 5.70 -6.76
CA GLY A 22 -13.39 6.02 -5.39
C GLY A 22 -14.02 7.31 -4.89
N PHE A 23 -13.96 8.39 -5.67
CA PHE A 23 -14.63 9.63 -5.28
C PHE A 23 -16.15 9.48 -5.20
N ALA A 24 -16.78 8.77 -6.15
CA ALA A 24 -18.23 8.58 -6.14
C ALA A 24 -18.71 7.82 -4.89
N VAL A 25 -18.00 6.77 -4.49
CA VAL A 25 -18.35 5.94 -3.32
C VAL A 25 -18.17 6.69 -2.00
N TYR A 26 -17.12 7.51 -1.89
CA TYR A 26 -16.76 8.18 -0.63
C TYR A 26 -17.09 9.68 -0.62
N LEU A 27 -17.85 10.19 -1.58
CA LEU A 27 -18.18 11.62 -1.66
C LEU A 27 -18.84 12.15 -0.38
N ASN A 28 -19.66 11.33 0.26
CA ASN A 28 -20.35 11.69 1.50
C ASN A 28 -19.43 11.74 2.73
N SER A 29 -18.20 11.19 2.66
CA SER A 29 -17.28 11.17 3.80
C SER A 29 -16.78 12.57 4.17
N PHE A 30 -16.73 13.50 3.22
CA PHE A 30 -16.16 14.84 3.40
C PHE A 30 -16.82 15.71 4.48
N SER A 31 -18.00 15.31 4.95
CA SER A 31 -18.74 15.99 6.01
C SER A 31 -18.66 15.28 7.37
N VAL A 32 -18.03 14.10 7.43
CA VAL A 32 -17.92 13.29 8.64
C VAL A 32 -16.94 13.97 9.61
N PRO A 33 -17.35 14.26 10.86
CA PRO A 33 -16.47 14.90 11.84
C PRO A 33 -15.39 13.94 12.35
N PHE A 34 -14.44 14.45 13.13
CA PHE A 34 -13.56 13.61 13.93
C PHE A 34 -14.37 12.75 14.91
N VAL A 35 -14.04 11.46 15.02
CA VAL A 35 -14.72 10.48 15.87
C VAL A 35 -13.72 9.59 16.61
N PHE A 36 -14.10 9.05 17.77
CA PHE A 36 -13.32 8.05 18.51
C PHE A 36 -11.83 8.43 18.71
N ASP A 37 -10.90 7.59 18.25
CA ASP A 37 -9.46 7.79 18.39
C ASP A 37 -8.93 8.93 17.49
N ASP A 38 -9.75 9.59 16.66
CA ASP A 38 -9.35 10.84 16.01
C ASP A 38 -9.01 11.93 17.03
N PHE A 39 -9.70 11.94 18.18
CA PHE A 39 -9.48 12.94 19.22
C PHE A 39 -8.07 12.88 19.80
N PRO A 40 -7.66 11.80 20.51
CA PRO A 40 -6.33 11.73 21.11
C PRO A 40 -5.19 11.74 20.08
N ASN A 41 -5.42 11.26 18.86
CA ASN A 41 -4.35 11.11 17.86
C ASN A 41 -4.20 12.31 16.91
N ILE A 42 -5.26 13.11 16.73
CA ILE A 42 -5.27 14.23 15.77
C ILE A 42 -5.70 15.53 16.46
N ARG A 43 -6.93 15.59 16.98
CA ARG A 43 -7.50 16.86 17.49
C ARG A 43 -6.75 17.37 18.73
N ASP A 44 -6.48 16.47 19.66
CA ASP A 44 -5.89 16.77 20.96
C ASP A 44 -4.38 16.54 20.98
N ASN A 45 -3.82 16.04 19.88
CA ASN A 45 -2.40 15.81 19.71
C ASN A 45 -1.69 17.13 19.34
N PRO A 46 -0.92 17.75 20.24
CA PRO A 46 -0.21 18.99 19.92
C PRO A 46 0.95 18.76 18.94
N SER A 47 1.51 17.54 18.86
CA SER A 47 2.70 17.26 18.04
C SER A 47 2.47 17.37 16.55
N ILE A 48 1.21 17.35 16.09
CA ILE A 48 0.88 17.53 14.67
C ILE A 48 0.64 18.99 14.28
N ARG A 49 0.64 19.93 15.24
CA ARG A 49 0.33 21.34 14.99
C ARG A 49 1.52 22.10 14.39
N LEU A 50 2.04 21.60 13.27
CA LEU A 50 3.15 22.20 12.54
C LEU A 50 2.78 23.61 12.06
N THR A 51 3.61 24.58 12.40
CA THR A 51 3.55 25.96 11.87
C THR A 51 4.61 26.24 10.81
N ALA A 52 5.68 25.43 10.77
CA ALA A 52 6.74 25.46 9.78
C ALA A 52 7.31 24.05 9.57
N ILE A 53 8.09 23.85 8.49
CA ILE A 53 8.79 22.59 8.22
C ILE A 53 10.26 22.78 8.63
N GLY A 54 10.54 22.75 9.93
CA GLY A 54 11.88 22.70 10.51
C GLY A 54 12.27 21.29 10.97
N ILE A 55 13.57 21.05 11.15
CA ILE A 55 14.09 19.77 11.67
C ILE A 55 13.56 19.51 13.09
N GLU A 56 13.53 20.55 13.93
CA GLU A 56 13.02 20.45 15.31
C GLU A 56 11.51 20.18 15.33
N ASP A 57 10.74 20.83 14.44
CA ASP A 57 9.31 20.63 14.31
C ASP A 57 8.97 19.18 13.87
N LEU A 58 9.71 18.66 12.91
CA LEU A 58 9.57 17.27 12.45
C LEU A 58 10.00 16.27 13.54
N ARG A 59 11.06 16.59 14.29
CA ARG A 59 11.50 15.76 15.41
C ARG A 59 10.43 15.68 16.50
N ALA A 60 9.84 16.81 16.90
CA ALA A 60 8.75 16.84 17.86
C ALA A 60 7.52 16.07 17.35
N THR A 61 7.18 16.25 16.06
CA THR A 61 6.11 15.48 15.40
C THR A 61 6.36 13.98 15.51
N VAL A 62 7.60 13.51 15.35
CA VAL A 62 7.91 12.08 15.35
C VAL A 62 8.04 11.52 16.77
N LEU A 63 8.76 12.20 17.67
CA LEU A 63 9.18 11.63 18.95
C LEU A 63 8.23 11.93 20.11
N GLU A 64 7.49 13.04 20.05
CA GLU A 64 6.67 13.52 21.17
C GLU A 64 5.17 13.24 20.98
N SER A 65 4.83 12.50 19.91
CA SER A 65 3.45 12.13 19.59
C SER A 65 2.90 11.02 20.51
N PRO A 66 1.61 11.06 20.86
CA PRO A 66 0.89 9.91 21.43
C PRO A 66 0.98 8.63 20.57
N ILE A 67 1.25 8.78 19.26
CA ILE A 67 1.47 7.69 18.31
C ILE A 67 2.91 7.67 17.80
N ALA A 68 3.91 7.95 18.64
CA ALA A 68 5.32 7.95 18.26
C ALA A 68 5.81 6.66 17.56
N ARG A 69 5.14 5.53 17.80
CA ARG A 69 5.38 4.25 17.10
C ARG A 69 4.91 4.23 15.64
N ARG A 70 4.18 5.26 15.20
CA ARG A 70 3.61 5.41 13.84
C ARG A 70 3.99 6.76 13.21
N PRO A 71 5.31 7.04 13.09
CA PRO A 71 5.81 8.36 12.72
C PRO A 71 5.36 8.81 11.33
N ILE A 72 5.24 7.90 10.36
CA ILE A 72 4.87 8.24 8.98
C ILE A 72 3.43 8.71 8.92
N ALA A 73 2.54 8.06 9.67
CA ALA A 73 1.16 8.51 9.76
C ALA A 73 1.04 9.84 10.51
N ASN A 74 1.79 10.02 11.61
CA ASN A 74 1.76 11.28 12.35
C ASN A 74 2.26 12.47 11.50
N ILE A 75 3.34 12.29 10.74
CA ILE A 75 3.82 13.27 9.75
C ILE A 75 2.71 13.58 8.73
N SER A 76 1.97 12.58 8.26
CA SER A 76 0.88 12.81 7.31
C SER A 76 -0.24 13.69 7.89
N PHE A 77 -0.58 13.54 9.18
CA PHE A 77 -1.56 14.39 9.84
C PHE A 77 -1.03 15.79 10.09
N ALA A 78 0.26 15.91 10.41
CA ALA A 78 0.91 17.18 10.65
C ALA A 78 1.02 18.03 9.36
N LEU A 79 1.36 17.40 8.23
CA LEU A 79 1.31 18.06 6.91
C LEU A 79 -0.12 18.46 6.54
N ASN A 80 -1.12 17.64 6.88
CA ASN A 80 -2.52 17.98 6.67
C ASN A 80 -2.96 19.17 7.51
N TYR A 81 -2.51 19.25 8.76
CA TYR A 81 -2.77 20.38 9.64
C TYR A 81 -2.09 21.65 9.13
N LEU A 82 -0.84 21.57 8.69
CA LEU A 82 -0.12 22.70 8.11
C LEU A 82 -0.87 23.29 6.90
N ALA A 83 -1.51 22.44 6.09
CA ALA A 83 -2.22 22.87 4.88
C ALA A 83 -3.61 23.48 5.13
N GLY A 84 -4.34 23.05 6.16
CA GLY A 84 -5.75 23.41 6.34
C GLY A 84 -6.28 23.37 7.77
N GLY A 85 -5.40 23.31 8.76
CA GLY A 85 -5.75 23.17 10.16
C GLY A 85 -6.60 21.93 10.40
N TYR A 86 -7.74 22.10 11.07
CA TYR A 86 -8.66 21.03 11.43
C TYR A 86 -9.86 20.88 10.48
N ASP A 87 -9.81 21.44 9.27
CA ASP A 87 -10.86 21.22 8.28
C ASP A 87 -10.87 19.74 7.82
N VAL A 88 -11.87 19.00 8.29
CA VAL A 88 -12.05 17.55 8.01
C VAL A 88 -12.10 17.23 6.52
N LYS A 89 -12.51 18.17 5.66
CA LYS A 89 -12.54 17.96 4.20
C LYS A 89 -11.15 17.64 3.65
N GLY A 90 -10.12 18.35 4.12
CA GLY A 90 -8.74 18.08 3.74
C GLY A 90 -8.29 16.69 4.19
N TYR A 91 -8.69 16.28 5.39
CA TYR A 91 -8.37 14.96 5.92
C TYR A 91 -9.03 13.83 5.13
N HIS A 92 -10.31 13.96 4.81
CA HIS A 92 -11.05 13.01 3.98
C HIS A 92 -10.51 12.94 2.56
N LEU A 93 -10.13 14.08 1.97
CA LEU A 93 -9.49 14.11 0.65
C LEU A 93 -8.25 13.22 0.62
N VAL A 94 -7.34 13.40 1.57
CA VAL A 94 -6.11 12.60 1.65
C VAL A 94 -6.43 11.12 1.86
N ASN A 95 -7.39 10.77 2.71
CA ASN A 95 -7.79 9.38 2.92
C ASN A 95 -8.34 8.73 1.64
N VAL A 96 -9.22 9.43 0.92
CA VAL A 96 -9.80 8.97 -0.34
C VAL A 96 -8.71 8.79 -1.40
N LEU A 97 -7.75 9.72 -1.51
CA LEU A 97 -6.63 9.60 -2.44
C LEU A 97 -5.73 8.40 -2.11
N ILE A 98 -5.43 8.16 -0.83
CA ILE A 98 -4.66 6.98 -0.39
C ILE A 98 -5.44 5.69 -0.72
N HIS A 99 -6.75 5.67 -0.50
CA HIS A 99 -7.59 4.50 -0.82
C HIS A 99 -7.67 4.22 -2.32
N ILE A 100 -7.77 5.26 -3.16
CA ILE A 100 -7.69 5.11 -4.61
C ILE A 100 -6.31 4.59 -5.01
N ALA A 101 -5.22 5.10 -4.42
CA ALA A 101 -3.88 4.59 -4.66
C ALA A 101 -3.77 3.10 -4.30
N ASN A 102 -4.36 2.67 -3.17
CA ASN A 102 -4.49 1.25 -2.82
C ASN A 102 -5.19 0.44 -3.92
N GLY A 103 -6.35 0.93 -4.41
CA GLY A 103 -7.07 0.26 -5.50
C GLY A 103 -6.25 0.15 -6.79
N VAL A 104 -5.48 1.18 -7.15
CA VAL A 104 -4.57 1.16 -8.30
C VAL A 104 -3.44 0.14 -8.10
N LEU A 105 -2.86 0.07 -6.90
CA LEU A 105 -1.85 -0.93 -6.57
C LEU A 105 -2.43 -2.35 -6.62
N VAL A 106 -3.65 -2.57 -6.11
CA VAL A 106 -4.38 -3.84 -6.22
C VAL A 106 -4.59 -4.22 -7.68
N TYR A 107 -4.97 -3.28 -8.55
CA TYR A 107 -5.12 -3.52 -9.99
C TYR A 107 -3.83 -4.07 -10.61
N PHE A 108 -2.69 -3.41 -10.39
CA PHE A 108 -1.42 -3.85 -10.96
C PHE A 108 -0.92 -5.16 -10.34
N LEU A 109 -1.07 -5.34 -9.02
CA LEU A 109 -0.71 -6.57 -8.34
C LEU A 109 -1.53 -7.76 -8.86
N ALA A 110 -2.85 -7.62 -8.94
CA ALA A 110 -3.74 -8.64 -9.48
C ALA A 110 -3.39 -8.97 -10.94
N LEU A 111 -3.11 -7.96 -11.77
CA LEU A 111 -2.74 -8.17 -13.16
C LEU A 111 -1.44 -8.98 -13.30
N ILE A 112 -0.41 -8.67 -12.50
CA ILE A 112 0.85 -9.42 -12.51
C ILE A 112 0.64 -10.85 -12.04
N LEU A 113 -0.10 -11.05 -10.95
CA LEU A 113 -0.36 -12.38 -10.40
C LEU A 113 -1.20 -13.25 -11.33
N LEU A 114 -2.26 -12.70 -11.94
CA LEU A 114 -3.08 -13.41 -12.93
C LEU A 114 -2.27 -13.81 -14.17
N ARG A 115 -1.40 -12.92 -14.66
CA ARG A 115 -0.47 -13.24 -15.76
C ARG A 115 0.53 -14.33 -15.36
N ARG A 116 0.99 -14.31 -14.11
CA ARG A 116 1.94 -15.31 -13.58
C ARG A 116 1.28 -16.68 -13.41
N ASP A 117 0.10 -16.75 -12.79
CA ASP A 117 -0.69 -17.97 -12.64
C ASP A 117 -0.93 -18.65 -14.00
N ARG A 118 -1.32 -17.87 -15.00
CA ARG A 118 -1.46 -18.35 -16.38
C ARG A 118 -0.17 -18.96 -16.91
N ALA A 119 0.98 -18.32 -16.68
CA ALA A 119 2.27 -18.80 -17.18
C ALA A 119 2.69 -20.13 -16.53
N VAL A 120 2.31 -20.36 -15.26
CA VAL A 120 2.65 -21.58 -14.51
C VAL A 120 1.66 -22.72 -14.78
N THR A 121 0.36 -22.42 -14.98
CA THR A 121 -0.69 -23.44 -15.12
C THR A 121 -0.89 -23.95 -16.56
N HIS A 122 -0.11 -23.46 -17.53
CA HIS A 122 -0.22 -23.79 -18.97
C HIS A 122 -1.65 -23.71 -19.53
N ARG A 123 -2.51 -22.88 -18.93
CA ARG A 123 -3.89 -22.68 -19.40
C ARG A 123 -3.89 -22.13 -20.83
N PRO A 124 -4.87 -22.51 -21.67
CA PRO A 124 -5.00 -21.97 -23.02
C PRO A 124 -5.04 -20.45 -22.99
N SER A 125 -4.55 -19.84 -24.06
CA SER A 125 -4.30 -18.40 -24.16
C SER A 125 -5.58 -17.56 -24.05
N GLU A 126 -5.99 -17.27 -22.83
CA GLU A 126 -7.00 -16.26 -22.54
C GLU A 126 -6.52 -14.89 -23.07
N PRO A 127 -7.38 -14.10 -23.74
CA PRO A 127 -7.04 -12.76 -24.19
C PRO A 127 -6.57 -11.89 -23.01
N ASP A 128 -5.46 -11.15 -23.17
CA ASP A 128 -4.94 -10.26 -22.11
C ASP A 128 -5.98 -9.25 -21.62
N ARG A 129 -6.95 -8.89 -22.49
CA ARG A 129 -8.13 -8.10 -22.13
C ARG A 129 -8.93 -8.68 -20.97
N ARG A 130 -9.16 -10.01 -20.93
CA ARG A 130 -9.92 -10.65 -19.85
C ARG A 130 -9.18 -10.58 -18.52
N LEU A 131 -7.85 -10.77 -18.53
CA LEU A 131 -7.01 -10.61 -17.33
C LEU A 131 -7.06 -9.18 -16.80
N ARG A 132 -6.98 -8.18 -17.69
CA ARG A 132 -7.09 -6.76 -17.31
C ARG A 132 -8.47 -6.43 -16.74
N LEU A 133 -9.54 -6.99 -17.28
CA LEU A 133 -10.90 -6.81 -16.75
C LEU A 133 -11.07 -7.48 -15.39
N ALA A 134 -10.52 -8.69 -15.20
CA ALA A 134 -10.54 -9.36 -13.90
C ALA A 134 -9.75 -8.59 -12.83
N ALA A 135 -8.57 -8.06 -13.19
CA ALA A 135 -7.80 -7.20 -12.30
C ALA A 135 -8.54 -5.88 -11.96
N LEU A 136 -9.17 -5.25 -12.96
CA LEU A 136 -9.98 -4.03 -12.74
C LEU A 136 -11.18 -4.33 -11.86
N PHE A 137 -11.86 -5.45 -12.07
CA PHE A 137 -12.97 -5.89 -11.23
C PHE A 137 -12.52 -6.12 -9.79
N ALA A 138 -11.41 -6.82 -9.57
CA ALA A 138 -10.85 -7.03 -8.23
C ALA A 138 -10.54 -5.69 -7.52
N ALA A 139 -9.94 -4.74 -8.22
CA ALA A 139 -9.65 -3.40 -7.69
C ALA A 139 -10.92 -2.58 -7.43
N ALA A 140 -11.93 -2.65 -8.30
CA ALA A 140 -13.20 -1.97 -8.13
C ALA A 140 -13.97 -2.53 -6.92
N VAL A 141 -14.00 -3.86 -6.76
CA VAL A 141 -14.53 -4.52 -5.57
C VAL A 141 -13.78 -4.04 -4.33
N PHE A 142 -12.45 -4.01 -4.35
CA PHE A 142 -11.66 -3.50 -3.23
C PHE A 142 -12.04 -2.06 -2.85
N ILE A 143 -12.15 -1.15 -3.83
CA ILE A 143 -12.50 0.26 -3.57
C ILE A 143 -13.90 0.37 -2.96
N ALA A 144 -14.88 -0.32 -3.55
CA ALA A 144 -16.29 -0.20 -3.20
C ALA A 144 -16.74 -1.11 -2.04
N HIS A 145 -15.86 -1.96 -1.52
CA HIS A 145 -16.23 -2.94 -0.51
C HIS A 145 -16.62 -2.24 0.82
N PRO A 146 -17.79 -2.54 1.42
CA PRO A 146 -18.24 -1.88 2.65
C PRO A 146 -17.28 -2.01 3.84
N LEU A 147 -16.50 -3.11 3.92
CA LEU A 147 -15.45 -3.26 4.95
C LEU A 147 -14.40 -2.14 4.91
N GLN A 148 -14.23 -1.44 3.78
CA GLN A 148 -13.25 -0.37 3.66
C GLN A 148 -13.78 0.99 4.16
N ILE A 149 -15.07 1.11 4.48
CA ILE A 149 -15.66 2.36 4.98
C ILE A 149 -14.87 2.87 6.19
N GLN A 150 -14.59 2.01 7.17
CA GLN A 150 -13.82 2.41 8.34
C GLN A 150 -12.38 2.82 7.98
N ALA A 151 -11.74 2.23 6.98
CA ALA A 151 -10.39 2.60 6.58
C ALA A 151 -10.32 3.99 5.92
N VAL A 152 -11.44 4.47 5.36
CA VAL A 152 -11.51 5.74 4.61
C VAL A 152 -12.16 6.85 5.44
N THR A 153 -13.33 6.60 6.03
CA THR A 153 -14.16 7.64 6.68
C THR A 153 -13.78 7.89 8.14
N TYR A 154 -13.14 6.95 8.81
CA TYR A 154 -12.60 7.16 10.16
C TYR A 154 -11.17 7.70 10.00
N ILE A 155 -10.99 9.01 10.23
CA ILE A 155 -9.83 9.77 9.72
C ILE A 155 -8.51 9.14 10.18
N VAL A 156 -8.39 8.78 11.45
CA VAL A 156 -7.17 8.23 12.03
C VAL A 156 -6.80 6.87 11.42
N GLN A 157 -7.77 6.12 10.87
CA GLN A 157 -7.48 4.87 10.16
C GLN A 157 -6.71 5.09 8.84
N ARG A 158 -6.40 6.34 8.47
CA ARG A 158 -5.32 6.67 7.54
C ARG A 158 -4.03 5.91 7.86
N MET A 159 -3.71 5.69 9.14
CA MET A 159 -2.59 4.83 9.57
C MET A 159 -2.61 3.46 8.89
N THR A 160 -3.77 2.80 8.92
CA THR A 160 -3.99 1.50 8.28
C THR A 160 -3.93 1.61 6.76
N SER A 161 -4.63 2.58 6.18
CA SER A 161 -4.69 2.77 4.72
C SER A 161 -3.32 3.08 4.11
N MET A 162 -2.49 3.86 4.79
CA MET A 162 -1.10 4.13 4.40
C MET A 162 -0.22 2.89 4.57
N ALA A 163 -0.36 2.15 5.67
CA ALA A 163 0.35 0.89 5.85
C ALA A 163 0.04 -0.07 4.71
N THR A 164 -1.24 -0.22 4.33
CA THR A 164 -1.66 -1.01 3.17
C THR A 164 -1.05 -0.50 1.86
N MET A 165 -1.01 0.81 1.63
CA MET A 165 -0.44 1.41 0.41
C MET A 165 1.03 1.07 0.24
N PHE A 166 1.81 1.31 1.29
CA PHE A 166 3.23 1.01 1.28
C PHE A 166 3.50 -0.51 1.23
N TYR A 167 2.66 -1.32 1.86
CA TYR A 167 2.72 -2.79 1.80
C TYR A 167 2.48 -3.32 0.38
N LEU A 168 1.41 -2.87 -0.28
CA LEU A 168 1.09 -3.24 -1.66
C LEU A 168 2.16 -2.75 -2.63
N MET A 169 2.69 -1.55 -2.41
CA MET A 169 3.81 -1.02 -3.19
C MET A 169 5.07 -1.87 -3.02
N ALA A 170 5.40 -2.31 -1.80
CA ALA A 170 6.53 -3.19 -1.55
C ALA A 170 6.38 -4.54 -2.29
N LEU A 171 5.18 -5.14 -2.26
CA LEU A 171 4.90 -6.36 -3.02
C LEU A 171 5.04 -6.15 -4.54
N LEU A 172 4.51 -5.04 -5.05
CA LEU A 172 4.59 -4.73 -6.48
C LEU A 172 6.04 -4.53 -6.92
N LEU A 173 6.83 -3.76 -6.17
CA LEU A 173 8.25 -3.54 -6.43
C LEU A 173 9.05 -4.85 -6.35
N TYR A 174 8.77 -5.71 -5.37
CA TYR A 174 9.37 -7.03 -5.28
C TYR A 174 9.14 -7.86 -6.55
N LEU A 175 7.89 -7.92 -7.02
CA LEU A 175 7.51 -8.63 -8.24
C LEU A 175 8.15 -8.03 -9.50
N LEU A 176 8.24 -6.70 -9.60
CA LEU A 176 8.93 -6.03 -10.70
C LEU A 176 10.43 -6.35 -10.70
N GLY A 177 11.06 -6.42 -9.52
CA GLY A 177 12.44 -6.89 -9.37
C GLY A 177 12.62 -8.34 -9.83
N ARG A 178 11.67 -9.23 -9.53
CA ARG A 178 11.68 -10.63 -9.99
C ARG A 178 11.63 -10.78 -11.52
N GLN A 179 11.07 -9.81 -12.22
CA GLN A 179 11.01 -9.79 -13.69
C GLN A 179 12.29 -9.26 -14.35
N ARG A 180 13.23 -8.70 -13.59
CA ARG A 180 14.51 -8.22 -14.11
C ARG A 180 15.49 -9.37 -14.27
N GLU A 181 16.08 -9.47 -15.46
CA GLU A 181 17.17 -10.42 -15.74
C GLU A 181 18.51 -9.90 -15.21
N ASP A 182 18.71 -8.58 -15.20
CA ASP A 182 19.93 -7.94 -14.75
C ASP A 182 19.96 -7.77 -13.22
N HIS A 183 21.15 -8.02 -12.63
CA HIS A 183 21.34 -7.97 -11.18
C HIS A 183 21.17 -6.57 -10.60
N SER A 184 21.67 -5.54 -11.30
CA SER A 184 21.63 -4.14 -10.83
C SER A 184 20.19 -3.63 -10.72
N GLY A 185 19.41 -3.76 -11.80
CA GLY A 185 18.00 -3.37 -11.84
C GLY A 185 17.17 -4.12 -10.80
N ARG A 186 17.40 -5.44 -10.65
CA ARG A 186 16.73 -6.24 -9.61
C ARG A 186 16.97 -5.68 -8.20
N SER A 187 18.21 -5.37 -7.86
CA SER A 187 18.58 -4.83 -6.54
C SER A 187 17.93 -3.48 -6.25
N VAL A 188 17.80 -2.60 -7.25
CA VAL A 188 17.11 -1.30 -7.09
C VAL A 188 15.65 -1.49 -6.71
N TYR A 189 14.93 -2.39 -7.39
CA TYR A 189 13.53 -2.68 -7.05
C TYR A 189 13.38 -3.28 -5.66
N TRP A 190 14.28 -4.17 -5.26
CA TRP A 190 14.24 -4.79 -3.94
C TRP A 190 14.60 -3.83 -2.81
N LEU A 191 15.54 -2.90 -3.04
CA LEU A 191 15.84 -1.82 -2.11
C LEU A 191 14.64 -0.88 -1.97
N ALA A 192 13.98 -0.52 -3.08
CA ALA A 192 12.77 0.28 -3.06
C ALA A 192 11.61 -0.44 -2.35
N ALA A 193 11.47 -1.76 -2.55
CA ALA A 193 10.48 -2.58 -1.84
C ALA A 193 10.74 -2.58 -0.33
N PHE A 194 12.00 -2.71 0.08
CA PHE A 194 12.39 -2.64 1.49
C PHE A 194 12.10 -1.25 2.08
N ALA A 195 12.45 -0.17 1.37
CA ALA A 195 12.12 1.19 1.80
C ALA A 195 10.60 1.40 1.95
N ALA A 196 9.80 0.91 0.99
CA ALA A 196 8.35 0.94 1.10
C ALA A 196 7.86 0.15 2.32
N TRP A 197 8.44 -1.02 2.62
CA TRP A 197 8.08 -1.77 3.82
C TRP A 197 8.37 -1.01 5.12
N LEU A 198 9.50 -0.30 5.21
CA LEU A 198 9.81 0.55 6.36
C LEU A 198 8.78 1.67 6.54
N LEU A 199 8.32 2.29 5.43
CA LEU A 199 7.24 3.27 5.46
C LEU A 199 5.91 2.66 5.91
N ALA A 200 5.64 1.40 5.53
CA ALA A 200 4.47 0.66 5.97
C ALA A 200 4.52 0.39 7.48
N LEU A 201 5.65 -0.09 8.00
CA LEU A 201 5.90 -0.31 9.43
C LEU A 201 5.75 0.98 10.24
N GLY A 202 6.33 2.07 9.73
CA GLY A 202 6.19 3.40 10.35
C GLY A 202 4.78 4.00 10.23
N SER A 203 3.87 3.37 9.50
CA SER A 203 2.45 3.74 9.44
C SER A 203 1.60 2.88 10.37
N LYS A 204 1.82 1.56 10.40
CA LYS A 204 1.15 0.60 11.29
C LYS A 204 1.88 -0.73 11.40
N GLU A 205 1.86 -1.32 12.59
CA GLU A 205 2.55 -2.57 12.94
C GLU A 205 2.08 -3.80 12.13
N ILE A 206 0.89 -3.77 11.53
CA ILE A 206 0.38 -4.87 10.68
C ILE A 206 1.35 -5.19 9.54
N ALA A 207 2.14 -4.20 9.10
CA ALA A 207 3.08 -4.38 8.02
C ALA A 207 4.22 -5.36 8.35
N ALA A 208 4.43 -5.70 9.62
CA ALA A 208 5.38 -6.73 10.06
C ALA A 208 5.17 -8.08 9.36
N THR A 209 3.95 -8.37 8.87
CA THR A 209 3.65 -9.62 8.16
C THR A 209 4.18 -9.68 6.72
N LEU A 210 4.72 -8.59 6.16
CA LEU A 210 5.15 -8.54 4.75
C LEU A 210 6.09 -9.68 4.35
N PRO A 211 7.14 -10.02 5.12
CA PRO A 211 8.06 -11.09 4.71
C PRO A 211 7.35 -12.45 4.64
N VAL A 212 6.41 -12.72 5.54
CA VAL A 212 5.60 -13.96 5.51
C VAL A 212 4.77 -14.00 4.23
N VAL A 213 4.14 -12.88 3.84
CA VAL A 213 3.38 -12.81 2.59
C VAL A 213 4.27 -12.96 1.36
N ILE A 214 5.50 -12.42 1.35
CA ILE A 214 6.46 -12.65 0.27
C ILE A 214 6.81 -14.14 0.15
N VAL A 215 7.05 -14.84 1.27
CA VAL A 215 7.31 -16.29 1.27
C VAL A 215 6.11 -17.06 0.71
N LEU A 216 4.88 -16.72 1.12
CA LEU A 216 3.68 -17.33 0.57
C LEU A 216 3.52 -17.05 -0.92
N MET A 217 3.82 -15.83 -1.38
CA MET A 217 3.79 -15.50 -2.80
C MET A 217 4.80 -16.31 -3.61
N GLU A 218 6.03 -16.47 -3.12
CA GLU A 218 7.03 -17.34 -3.74
C GLU A 218 6.54 -18.79 -3.81
N TYR A 219 5.94 -19.28 -2.73
CA TYR A 219 5.39 -20.64 -2.66
C TYR A 219 4.26 -20.89 -3.67
N PHE A 220 3.28 -19.99 -3.77
CA PHE A 220 2.10 -20.19 -4.61
C PHE A 220 2.31 -19.82 -6.09
N PHE A 221 3.10 -18.79 -6.40
CA PHE A 221 3.18 -18.23 -7.76
C PHE A 221 4.51 -18.46 -8.47
N PHE A 222 5.58 -18.78 -7.74
CA PHE A 222 6.92 -18.87 -8.32
C PHE A 222 7.63 -20.20 -8.12
N ARG A 223 7.07 -21.09 -7.31
CA ARG A 223 7.54 -22.46 -7.19
C ARG A 223 7.46 -23.17 -8.53
N ASP A 224 8.52 -23.91 -8.86
CA ASP A 224 8.50 -24.91 -9.92
C ASP A 224 7.82 -26.18 -9.37
N PRO A 225 6.65 -26.59 -9.90
CA PRO A 225 5.94 -27.78 -9.41
C PRO A 225 6.75 -29.07 -9.53
N GLN A 226 7.73 -29.12 -10.43
CA GLN A 226 8.52 -30.32 -10.74
C GLN A 226 9.80 -30.44 -9.89
N LYS A 227 10.20 -29.41 -9.15
CA LYS A 227 11.38 -29.47 -8.27
C LYS A 227 10.98 -29.66 -6.80
N SER A 228 11.52 -30.70 -6.16
CA SER A 228 11.53 -30.81 -4.70
C SER A 228 12.28 -29.63 -4.10
N TRP A 229 11.78 -29.10 -2.98
CA TRP A 229 12.30 -27.90 -2.31
C TRP A 229 13.84 -27.79 -2.36
N PRO A 230 14.43 -26.69 -2.89
CA PRO A 230 15.63 -26.19 -2.26
C PRO A 230 15.15 -25.68 -0.90
N GLY A 231 15.57 -26.31 0.18
CA GLY A 231 15.11 -25.97 1.53
C GLY A 231 15.08 -24.46 1.69
N ILE A 232 13.88 -23.89 1.85
CA ILE A 232 13.74 -22.48 2.22
C ILE A 232 14.51 -22.40 3.52
N HIS A 233 15.71 -21.80 3.49
CA HIS A 233 16.55 -21.72 4.68
C HIS A 233 15.67 -21.11 5.75
N LEU A 234 15.38 -21.89 6.78
CA LEU A 234 14.64 -21.50 7.98
C LEU A 234 15.13 -20.15 8.52
N GLY A 235 16.40 -19.80 8.23
CA GLY A 235 17.02 -18.49 8.43
C GLY A 235 16.30 -17.28 7.78
N TYR A 236 15.68 -17.37 6.60
CA TYR A 236 14.94 -16.24 6.01
C TYR A 236 13.60 -15.99 6.72
N LEU A 237 12.92 -17.07 7.13
CA LEU A 237 11.71 -17.00 7.95
C LEU A 237 12.02 -16.53 9.37
N LEU A 238 13.12 -17.01 9.97
CA LEU A 238 13.58 -16.58 11.29
C LEU A 238 14.11 -15.14 11.27
N PHE A 239 14.80 -14.70 10.21
CA PHE A 239 15.26 -13.31 10.04
C PHE A 239 14.09 -12.35 9.84
N ALA A 240 13.07 -12.76 9.09
CA ALA A 240 11.80 -12.04 8.97
C ALA A 240 11.10 -11.88 10.34
N LEU A 241 11.11 -12.92 11.17
CA LEU A 241 10.49 -12.89 12.50
C LEU A 241 11.30 -12.04 13.50
N THR A 242 12.63 -12.12 13.50
CA THR A 242 13.48 -11.33 14.42
C THR A 242 13.52 -9.84 14.07
N ALA A 243 13.44 -9.48 12.78
CA ALA A 243 13.33 -8.09 12.35
C ALA A 243 12.01 -7.43 12.81
N THR A 244 10.94 -8.21 13.01
CA THR A 244 9.65 -7.69 13.50
C THR A 244 9.60 -7.56 15.02
N ALA A 245 10.31 -8.41 15.77
CA ALA A 245 10.34 -8.35 17.24
C ALA A 245 11.04 -7.09 17.78
N GLY A 246 12.04 -6.55 17.05
CA GLY A 246 12.74 -5.32 17.44
C GLY A 246 12.01 -4.01 17.09
N VAL A 247 10.97 -4.07 16.26
CA VAL A 247 10.17 -2.89 15.83
C VAL A 247 8.87 -2.77 16.64
N VAL A 248 8.47 -3.83 17.35
CA VAL A 248 7.19 -3.92 18.09
C VAL A 248 7.37 -3.73 19.62
N LEU A 249 8.59 -3.76 20.14
CA LEU A 249 8.92 -3.43 21.54
C LEU A 249 9.29 -1.94 21.64
#